data_AF-A0A524Q706-F1
#
_entry.id   AF-A0A524Q706-F1
#
_cell.length_a   1.000
_cell.length_b   1.000
_cell.length_c   1.000
_cell.angle_alpha   90.00
_cell.angle_beta   90.00
_cell.angle_gamma   90.00
#
_symmetry.space_group_name_H-M   'P 1'
#
loop_
_entity.id
_entity.type
_entity.pdbx_description
1 polymer ?
#
loop_
_entity_poly.entity_id
_entity_poly.type
_entity_poly.pdbx_seq_one_letter_code
_entity_poly.pdbx_strand_id
1 'polypeptide(L)' 'MITTFFLLFVLTAFFLLLGRVIGGKKGMIIAFALACVINFSAYWFSDSMILAAYQARPVPAGHRLERITHELSRRAGMPA' A
#
# COMPACT_ATOMS: atom_id res chain seq x y z
N MET A 1 15.23 -0.03 -8.91
CA MET A 1 15.40 0.11 -7.45
C MET A 1 15.82 1.52 -7.05
N ILE A 2 16.84 2.12 -7.67
CA ILE A 2 17.30 3.50 -7.35
C ILE A 2 16.15 4.53 -7.45
N THR A 3 15.31 4.42 -8.47
CA THR A 3 14.15 5.32 -8.67
C THR A 3 13.10 5.19 -7.58
N THR A 4 12.76 3.97 -7.17
CA THR A 4 11.80 3.70 -6.08
C THR A 4 12.35 4.21 -4.75
N PHE A 5 13.65 4.01 -4.49
CA PHE A 5 14.31 4.46 -3.27
C PHE A 5 14.38 5.99 -3.18
N PHE A 6 14.67 6.66 -4.30
CA PHE A 6 14.69 8.11 -4.38
C PHE A 6 13.32 8.72 -4.08
N LEU A 7 12.26 8.19 -4.68
CA LEU A 7 10.90 8.67 -4.46
C LEU A 7 10.47 8.50 -3.00
N LEU A 8 10.81 7.35 -2.39
CA LEU A 8 10.53 7.08 -0.99
C LEU A 8 11.32 8.00 -0.03
N PHE A 9 12.58 8.27 -0.35
CA PHE A 9 13.42 9.21 0.39
C PHE A 9 12.84 10.62 0.35
N VAL A 10 12.49 11.12 -0.85
CA VAL A 10 11.88 12.45 -1.04
C VAL A 10 10.56 12.55 -0.30
N LEU A 11 9.69 11.53 -0.39
CA LEU A 11 8.42 11.49 0.31
C LEU A 11 8.61 11.52 1.83
N THR A 12 9.57 10.76 2.35
CA THR A 12 9.89 10.74 3.79
C THR A 12 10.40 12.10 4.26
N ALA A 13 11.31 12.73 3.50
CA ALA A 13 11.81 14.07 3.79
C ALA A 13 10.68 15.13 3.75
N PHE A 14 9.74 14.98 2.82
CA PHE A 14 8.56 15.85 2.72
C PHE A 14 7.66 15.76 3.97
N PHE A 15 7.34 14.56 4.44
CA PHE A 15 6.57 14.37 5.68
C PHE A 15 7.28 14.94 6.91
N LEU A 16 8.60 14.77 7.01
CA LEU A 16 9.40 15.34 8.11
C LEU A 16 9.41 16.88 8.07
N LEU A 17 9.53 17.49 6.88
CA LEU A 17 9.44 18.94 6.70
C LEU A 17 8.08 19.48 7.12
N LEU A 18 6.99 18.83 6.71
CA LEU A 18 5.63 19.16 7.13
C LEU A 18 5.45 19.08 8.65
N GLY A 19 5.90 17.99 9.27
CA GLY A 19 5.88 17.83 10.73
C GLY A 19 6.67 18.92 11.46
N ARG A 20 7.81 19.33 10.89
CA ARG A 20 8.63 20.41 11.43
C ARG A 20 7.96 21.78 11.32
N VAL A 21 7.32 22.10 10.20
CA VAL A 21 6.64 23.39 10.01
C VAL A 21 5.43 23.52 10.93
N ILE A 22 4.65 22.45 11.10
CA ILE A 22 3.41 22.47 11.88
C ILE A 22 3.68 22.42 13.40
N GLY A 23 4.67 21.64 13.85
CA GLY A 23 4.86 21.35 15.28
C GLY A 23 6.31 21.34 15.76
N GLY A 24 7.24 21.90 14.98
CA GLY A 24 8.67 21.94 15.33
C GLY A 24 9.27 20.54 15.51
N LYS A 25 10.19 20.39 16.48
CA LYS A 25 10.83 19.10 16.77
C LYS A 25 9.84 18.01 17.21
N LYS A 26 8.80 18.38 17.98
CA LYS A 26 7.78 17.42 18.45
C LYS A 26 6.88 16.97 17.30
N GLY A 27 6.47 17.89 16.43
CA GLY A 27 5.68 17.56 15.23
C GLY A 27 6.42 16.63 14.28
N MET A 28 7.75 16.74 14.18
CA MET A 28 8.57 15.83 13.36
C MET A 28 8.56 14.38 13.89
N ILE A 29 8.64 14.20 15.22
CA ILE A 29 8.56 12.87 15.85
C ILE A 29 7.16 12.27 15.66
N ILE A 30 6.11 13.07 15.83
CA ILE A 30 4.72 12.63 15.64
C ILE A 30 4.46 12.26 14.17
N ALA A 31 4.93 13.09 13.23
CA ALA A 31 4.80 12.82 11.79
C ALA A 31 5.52 11.53 11.39
N PHE A 32 6.71 11.29 11.94
CA PHE A 32 7.45 10.05 11.71
C PHE A 32 6.72 8.82 12.29
N ALA A 33 6.23 8.91 13.53
CA ALA A 33 5.46 7.85 14.16
C ALA A 33 4.18 7.54 13.34
N LEU A 34 3.46 8.58 12.90
CA LEU A 34 2.28 8.43 12.05
C LEU A 34 2.65 7.79 10.71
N ALA A 35 3.74 8.21 10.06
CA ALA A 35 4.21 7.63 8.81
C ALA A 35 4.55 6.14 8.97
N CYS A 36 5.19 5.75 10.08
CA CYS A 36 5.43 4.34 10.41
C CYS A 36 4.12 3.57 10.61
N VAL A 37 3.16 4.11 11.36
CA VAL A 37 1.85 3.49 11.58
C VAL A 37 1.15 3.27 10.24
N ILE A 38 1.10 4.30 9.39
CA ILE A 38 0.47 4.23 8.06
C ILE A 38 1.18 3.21 7.17
N ASN A 39 2.52 3.16 7.16
CA ASN A 39 3.24 2.16 6.38
C ASN A 39 2.97 0.74 6.85
N PHE A 40 2.95 0.52 8.16
CA PHE A 40 2.68 -0.79 8.73
C PHE A 40 1.25 -1.24 8.47
N SER A 41 0.26 -0.35 8.67
CA SER A 41 -1.14 -0.67 8.40
C SER A 41 -1.39 -0.84 6.90
N ALA A 42 -0.74 -0.07 6.03
CA ALA A 42 -0.82 -0.27 4.58
C ALA A 42 -0.23 -1.62 4.13
N TYR A 43 0.77 -2.15 4.81
CA TYR A 43 1.33 -3.47 4.52
C TYR A 43 0.39 -4.59 5.00
N TRP A 44 -0.18 -4.46 6.20
CA TRP A 44 -1.02 -5.51 6.80
C TRP A 44 -2.46 -5.54 6.26
N PHE A 45 -3.04 -4.39 5.94
CA PHE A 45 -4.40 -4.23 5.39
C PHE A 45 -4.38 -3.92 3.90
N SER A 46 -3.28 -4.23 3.21
CA SER A 46 -3.09 -3.88 1.80
C SER A 46 -4.20 -4.45 0.90
N ASP A 47 -4.60 -5.69 1.19
CA ASP A 47 -5.64 -6.43 0.50
C ASP A 47 -6.99 -5.70 0.53
N SER A 48 -7.46 -5.31 1.71
CA SER A 48 -8.77 -4.68 1.88
C SER A 48 -8.75 -3.20 1.48
N MET A 49 -7.64 -2.49 1.72
CA MET A 49 -7.50 -1.08 1.38
C MET A 49 -7.50 -0.86 -0.13
N ILE A 50 -6.84 -1.74 -0.89
CA ILE A 50 -6.80 -1.63 -2.36
C ILE A 50 -8.17 -1.95 -2.97
N LEU A 51 -8.89 -2.95 -2.42
CA LEU A 51 -10.25 -3.27 -2.85
C LEU A 51 -11.20 -2.09 -2.62
N ALA A 52 -11.08 -1.41 -1.48
CA ALA A 52 -11.86 -0.21 -1.18
C ALA A 52 -11.48 0.97 -2.11
N ALA A 53 -10.19 1.19 -2.34
CA ALA A 53 -9.69 2.26 -3.20
C ALA A 53 -10.14 2.11 -4.67
N TYR A 54 -10.18 0.88 -5.17
CA TYR A 54 -10.68 0.57 -6.52
C TYR A 54 -12.19 0.37 -6.59
N GLN A 55 -12.92 0.54 -5.48
CA GLN A 55 -14.37 0.26 -5.41
C GLN A 55 -14.70 -1.13 -5.98
N ALA A 56 -13.86 -2.10 -5.64
CA ALA A 56 -13.90 -3.43 -6.22
C ALA A 56 -15.28 -4.07 -5.98
N ARG A 57 -15.85 -4.65 -7.04
CA ARG A 57 -17.10 -5.40 -6.97
C ARG A 57 -16.81 -6.90 -6.96
N PRO A 58 -17.55 -7.69 -6.16
CA PRO A 58 -17.42 -9.14 -6.19
C PRO A 58 -17.76 -9.65 -7.58
N VAL A 59 -16.91 -10.52 -8.11
CA VAL A 59 -17.11 -11.13 -9.43
C VAL A 59 -18.21 -12.20 -9.31
N PRO A 60 -19.23 -12.21 -10.18
CA PRO A 60 -20.29 -13.22 -10.15
C PRO A 60 -19.74 -14.62 -10.49
N ALA A 61 -20.37 -15.66 -9.93
CA ALA A 61 -19.98 -17.05 -10.16
C ALA A 61 -20.01 -17.43 -11.64
N GLY A 62 -18.99 -18.12 -12.14
CA GLY A 62 -18.90 -18.55 -13.54
C GLY A 62 -18.39 -17.47 -14.50
N HIS A 63 -17.87 -16.35 -13.99
CA HIS A 63 -17.28 -15.31 -14.82
C HIS A 63 -15.97 -15.82 -15.46
N ARG A 64 -15.72 -15.39 -16.70
CA ARG A 64 -14.53 -15.82 -17.47
C ARG A 64 -13.20 -15.57 -16.73
N LEU A 65 -13.13 -14.53 -15.91
CA LEU A 65 -11.94 -14.20 -15.12
C LEU A 65 -11.56 -15.32 -14.15
N GLU A 66 -12.53 -15.98 -13.52
CA GLU A 66 -12.30 -17.09 -12.59
C GLU A 66 -11.57 -18.25 -13.28
N ARG A 67 -11.99 -18.60 -14.50
CA ARG A 67 -11.35 -19.65 -15.30
C ARG A 67 -9.91 -19.27 -15.68
N ILE A 68 -9.68 -18.00 -16.02
CA ILE A 68 -8.38 -17.49 -16.41
C ILE A 68 -7.41 -17.49 -15.21
N THR A 69 -7.82 -16.95 -14.05
CA THR A 69 -6.99 -16.93 -12.85
C THR A 69 -6.70 -18.34 -12.34
N HIS A 70 -7.69 -19.24 -12.34
CA HIS A 70 -7.48 -20.63 -11.94
C HIS A 70 -6.46 -21.34 -12.84
N GLU A 71 -6.49 -21.12 -14.15
CA GLU A 71 -5.52 -21.69 -15.07
C GLU A 71 -4.10 -21.11 -14.90
N LEU A 72 -4.00 -19.80 -14.61
CA LEU A 72 -2.75 -19.11 -14.29
C LEU A 72 -2.13 -19.59 -12.96
N SER A 73 -2.92 -19.66 -11.87
CA SER A 73 -2.47 -20.16 -10.56
C SER A 73 -1.96 -21.60 -10.67
N ARG A 74 -2.69 -22.45 -11.41
CA ARG A 74 -2.28 -23.85 -11.65
C ARG A 74 -0.94 -23.96 -12.39
N ARG A 75 -0.70 -23.11 -13.39
CA ARG A 75 0.58 -23.07 -14.11
C ARG A 75 1.72 -22.51 -13.25
N ALA A 76 1.42 -21.60 -12.33
CA ALA A 76 2.38 -21.00 -11.41
C ALA A 76 2.70 -21.88 -10.19
N GLY A 77 2.01 -23.02 -10.01
CA GLY A 77 2.17 -23.88 -8.83
C GLY A 77 1.65 -23.24 -7.53
N MET A 78 0.81 -22.21 -7.64
CA MET A 78 0.23 -21.50 -6.52
C MET A 78 -1.14 -22.10 -6.16
N PRO A 79 -1.50 -22.18 -4.87
CA PRO A 79 -2.85 -22.58 -4.48
C PRO A 79 -3.88 -21.60 -5.06
N ALA A 80 -4.98 -22.16 -5.57
CA ALA A 80 -6.07 -21.42 -6.21
C ALA A 80 -6.86 -20.58 -5.22
#